data_AF-A0A962I1L9-F1
#
_entry.id   AF-A0A962I1L9-F1
#
_cell.length_a   1.000
_cell.length_b   1.000
_cell.length_c   1.000
_cell.angle_alpha   90.00
_cell.angle_beta   90.00
_cell.angle_gamma   90.00
#
_symmetry.space_group_name_H-M   'P 1'
#
loop_
_entity.id
_entity.type
_entity.pdbx_description
1 polymer ?
#
loop_
_entity_poly.entity_id
_entity_poly.type
_entity_poly.pdbx_seq_one_letter_code
_entity_poly.pdbx_strand_id
1 'polypeptide(L)'
;MTIRILCAAVFATLLSGQVLAVADQSPAPSDSGAVDRFVQNKADVGVFLDELVHTMSRVKAGELGSMTAAELSALESAHQRIKTLLQGHQLTSELPPEDRISVYNAQQLMQAIIRRQPYEQQICAAYTQVGTRISKYECESWENREQRKRNGQETTRRLHENGLICPDSLCQGG
;
A
#
# COMPACT_ATOMS: atom_id res chain seq x y z
N MET A 1 -27.77 61.18 41.05
CA MET A 1 -27.65 62.14 39.94
C MET A 1 -27.17 61.42 38.70
N THR A 2 -28.00 61.49 37.67
CA THR A 2 -27.76 61.10 36.29
C THR A 2 -26.65 61.93 35.64
N ILE A 3 -25.90 61.36 34.68
CA ILE A 3 -25.70 61.88 33.32
C ILE A 3 -25.09 60.77 32.43
N ARG A 4 -25.78 60.51 31.32
CA ARG A 4 -25.39 59.71 30.15
C ARG A 4 -24.50 60.56 29.23
N ILE A 5 -23.62 59.95 28.42
CA ILE A 5 -23.22 60.31 27.04
C ILE A 5 -22.25 59.18 26.59
N LEU A 6 -22.65 58.20 25.77
CA LEU A 6 -22.73 58.17 24.29
C LEU A 6 -21.45 58.61 23.57
N CYS A 7 -20.70 57.65 23.03
CA CYS A 7 -19.89 57.74 21.80
C CYS A 7 -19.24 56.36 21.60
N ALA A 8 -19.07 55.78 20.43
CA ALA A 8 -19.57 55.93 19.08
C ALA A 8 -18.89 54.75 18.37
N ALA A 9 -19.62 54.08 17.48
CA ALA A 9 -19.18 52.88 16.79
C ALA A 9 -17.89 53.07 15.98
N VAL A 10 -16.97 52.11 16.07
CA VAL A 10 -16.06 51.77 14.98
C VAL A 10 -16.05 50.25 14.85
N PHE A 11 -16.99 49.75 14.05
CA PHE A 11 -17.06 48.38 13.57
C PHE A 11 -16.00 48.24 12.47
N ALA A 12 -14.75 47.99 12.85
CA ALA A 12 -13.70 47.63 11.91
C ALA A 12 -13.82 46.14 11.59
N THR A 13 -14.49 45.87 10.48
CA THR A 13 -14.61 44.56 9.84
C THR A 13 -13.23 43.99 9.52
N LEU A 14 -12.74 43.10 10.39
CA LEU A 14 -11.63 42.19 10.11
C LEU A 14 -12.11 41.17 9.07
N LEU A 15 -11.80 41.45 7.80
CA LEU A 15 -11.81 40.49 6.70
C LEU A 15 -10.87 39.33 7.06
N SER A 16 -11.43 38.32 7.72
CA SER A 16 -10.80 37.02 7.90
C SER A 16 -10.89 36.31 6.55
N GLY A 17 -9.92 36.57 5.68
CA GLY A 17 -9.70 35.80 4.46
C GLY A 17 -9.41 34.36 4.85
N GLN A 18 -10.42 33.50 4.76
CA GLN A 18 -10.24 32.06 4.87
C GLN A 18 -9.53 31.60 3.60
N VAL A 19 -8.20 31.56 3.65
CA VAL A 19 -7.42 30.81 2.68
C VAL A 19 -7.81 29.35 2.90
N LEU A 20 -8.70 28.84 2.05
CA LEU A 20 -8.92 27.41 1.88
C LEU A 20 -7.57 26.82 1.51
N ALA A 21 -6.86 26.29 2.51
CA ALA A 21 -5.73 25.42 2.30
C ALA A 21 -6.28 24.20 1.57
N VAL A 22 -6.15 24.21 0.24
CA VAL A 22 -6.23 22.99 -0.56
C VAL A 22 -5.13 22.11 0.02
N ALA A 23 -5.53 21.09 0.79
CA ALA A 23 -4.63 20.04 1.21
C ALA A 23 -4.11 19.43 -0.09
N ASP A 24 -2.90 19.82 -0.46
CA ASP A 24 -2.12 19.22 -1.52
C ASP A 24 -1.94 17.75 -1.09
N GLN A 25 -2.83 16.88 -1.57
CA GLN A 25 -2.71 15.44 -1.44
C GLN A 25 -1.55 15.01 -2.36
N SER A 26 -0.34 15.43 -1.99
CA SER A 26 0.87 14.89 -2.57
C SER A 26 0.85 13.39 -2.24
N PRO A 27 0.74 12.51 -3.25
CA PRO A 27 0.76 11.07 -3.01
C PRO A 27 2.01 10.74 -2.21
N ALA A 28 1.85 9.94 -1.15
CA ALA A 28 2.96 9.55 -0.29
C ALA A 28 4.15 9.10 -1.18
N PRO A 29 5.39 9.53 -0.86
CA PRO A 29 6.54 9.25 -1.71
C PRO A 29 6.67 7.74 -1.93
N SER A 30 6.76 7.33 -3.20
CA SER A 30 6.96 5.93 -3.55
C SER A 30 8.36 5.49 -3.10
N ASP A 31 8.41 4.56 -2.16
CA ASP A 31 9.66 4.08 -1.58
C ASP A 31 10.27 2.98 -2.46
N SER A 32 10.86 3.41 -3.58
CA SER A 32 11.47 2.49 -4.56
C SER A 32 12.60 1.62 -3.99
N GLY A 33 13.17 1.97 -2.82
CA GLY A 33 14.24 1.23 -2.15
C GLY A 33 13.78 0.31 -1.02
N ALA A 34 12.47 0.17 -0.77
CA ALA A 34 11.96 -0.67 0.31
C ALA A 34 12.30 -2.17 0.11
N VAL A 35 12.14 -2.67 -1.12
CA VAL A 35 12.44 -4.06 -1.47
C VAL A 35 13.94 -4.35 -1.32
N ASP A 36 14.80 -3.45 -1.80
CA ASP A 36 16.25 -3.64 -1.72
C ASP A 36 16.75 -3.62 -0.28
N ARG A 37 16.24 -2.71 0.56
CA ARG A 37 16.56 -2.70 2.00
C ARG A 37 16.05 -3.96 2.70
N PHE A 38 14.88 -4.47 2.32
CA PHE A 38 14.38 -5.73 2.86
C PHE A 38 15.33 -6.89 2.53
N VAL A 39 15.77 -7.01 1.28
CA VAL A 39 16.71 -8.05 0.82
C VAL A 39 18.03 -7.96 1.58
N GLN A 40 18.56 -6.75 1.77
CA GLN A 40 19.79 -6.54 2.55
C GLN A 40 19.62 -6.93 4.03
N ASN A 41 18.49 -6.57 4.65
CA ASN A 41 18.23 -6.86 6.06
C ASN A 41 17.93 -8.34 6.34
N LYS A 42 17.46 -9.08 5.33
CA LYS A 42 17.16 -10.51 5.38
C LYS A 42 18.09 -11.29 4.46
N ALA A 43 19.39 -10.99 4.53
CA ALA A 43 20.37 -11.58 3.63
C ALA A 43 20.38 -13.11 3.72
N ASP A 44 20.41 -13.67 4.93
CA ASP A 44 20.45 -15.12 5.18
C ASP A 44 19.04 -15.74 5.17
N VAL A 45 18.82 -16.69 4.26
CA VAL A 45 17.53 -17.37 4.09
C VAL A 45 17.20 -18.29 5.27
N GLY A 46 18.18 -18.99 5.82
CA GLY A 46 17.96 -19.91 6.95
C GLY A 46 17.47 -19.17 8.18
N VAL A 47 18.17 -18.10 8.56
CA VAL A 47 17.77 -17.22 9.67
C VAL A 47 16.38 -16.64 9.44
N PHE A 48 16.10 -16.18 8.22
CA PHE A 48 14.79 -15.61 7.91
C PHE A 48 13.64 -16.65 7.99
N LEU A 49 13.86 -17.87 7.50
CA LEU A 49 12.87 -18.95 7.62
C LEU A 49 12.65 -19.37 9.08
N ASP A 50 13.68 -19.38 9.91
CA ASP A 50 13.56 -19.68 11.34
C ASP A 50 12.73 -18.62 12.07
N GLU A 51 12.94 -17.33 11.78
CA GLU A 51 12.10 -16.25 12.30
C GLU A 51 10.63 -16.41 11.91
N LEU A 52 10.37 -16.83 10.67
CA LEU A 52 9.02 -17.07 10.16
C LEU A 52 8.36 -18.25 10.87
N VAL A 53 9.07 -19.37 11.07
CA VAL A 53 8.60 -20.53 11.83
C VAL A 53 8.29 -20.14 13.27
N HIS A 54 9.19 -19.41 13.92
CA HIS A 54 8.98 -18.92 15.29
C HIS A 54 7.74 -18.02 15.37
N THR A 55 7.56 -17.11 14.42
CA THR A 55 6.38 -16.23 14.35
C THR A 55 5.09 -17.05 14.21
N MET A 56 5.07 -18.03 13.30
CA MET A 56 3.91 -18.90 13.10
C MET A 56 3.59 -19.75 14.34
N SER A 57 4.61 -20.23 15.06
CA SER A 57 4.43 -20.95 16.32
C SER A 57 3.71 -20.08 17.36
N ARG A 58 4.11 -18.81 17.49
CA ARG A 58 3.48 -17.86 18.42
C ARG A 58 2.04 -17.51 18.04
N VAL A 59 1.75 -17.40 16.73
CA VAL A 59 0.37 -17.25 16.25
C VAL A 59 -0.47 -18.46 16.63
N LYS A 60 0.02 -19.68 16.40
CA LYS A 60 -0.71 -20.93 16.72
C LYS A 60 -0.91 -21.14 18.22
N ALA A 61 0.03 -20.66 19.04
CA ALA A 61 -0.10 -20.64 20.49
C ALA A 61 -1.06 -19.55 21.01
N GLY A 62 -1.54 -18.63 20.15
CA GLY A 62 -2.41 -17.53 20.52
C GLY A 62 -1.71 -16.35 21.22
N GLU A 63 -0.37 -16.35 21.25
CA GLU A 63 0.42 -15.31 21.93
C GLU A 63 0.32 -13.93 21.26
N LEU A 64 -0.05 -13.90 19.98
CA LEU A 64 -0.21 -12.68 19.19
C LEU A 64 -1.67 -12.20 19.12
N GLY A 65 -2.49 -12.67 20.08
CA GLY A 65 -3.91 -12.37 20.15
C GLY A 65 -4.76 -13.30 19.28
N SER A 66 -6.08 -13.17 19.42
CA SER A 66 -7.04 -13.95 18.64
C SER A 66 -7.00 -13.53 17.16
N MET A 67 -7.03 -14.50 16.26
CA MET A 67 -7.18 -14.27 14.82
C MET A 67 -8.45 -14.96 14.33
N THR A 68 -9.10 -14.37 13.33
CA THR A 68 -10.16 -15.05 12.60
C THR A 68 -9.58 -16.19 11.76
N ALA A 69 -10.42 -17.16 11.38
CA ALA A 69 -10.00 -18.25 10.50
C ALA A 69 -9.50 -17.75 9.14
N ALA A 70 -10.07 -16.64 8.63
CA ALA A 70 -9.66 -16.02 7.38
C ALA A 70 -8.26 -15.39 7.49
N GLU A 71 -7.98 -14.65 8.57
CA GLU A 71 -6.66 -14.08 8.84
C GLU A 71 -5.59 -15.18 9.00
N LEU A 72 -5.91 -16.24 9.74
CA LEU A 72 -4.99 -17.37 9.93
C LEU A 72 -4.67 -18.05 8.60
N SER A 73 -5.68 -18.31 7.77
CA SER A 73 -5.51 -18.90 6.44
C SER A 73 -4.66 -18.01 5.51
N ALA A 74 -4.90 -16.69 5.53
CA ALA A 74 -4.11 -15.73 4.76
C ALA A 74 -2.65 -15.70 5.23
N LEU A 75 -2.42 -15.74 6.55
CA LEU A 75 -1.09 -15.77 7.15
C LEU A 75 -0.33 -17.06 6.77
N GLU A 76 -0.97 -18.23 6.87
CA GLU A 76 -0.38 -19.51 6.47
C GLU A 76 -0.05 -19.54 4.98
N SER A 77 -0.93 -19.00 4.14
CA SER A 77 -0.70 -18.88 2.70
C SER A 77 0.50 -17.98 2.37
N ALA A 78 0.61 -16.84 3.05
CA ALA A 78 1.76 -15.93 2.89
C ALA A 78 3.07 -16.59 3.35
N HIS A 79 3.05 -17.24 4.51
CA HIS A 79 4.19 -18.00 5.04
C HIS A 79 4.65 -19.09 4.06
N GLN A 80 3.71 -19.89 3.55
CA GLN A 80 4.03 -20.96 2.59
C GLN A 80 4.59 -20.39 1.27
N ARG A 81 4.05 -19.27 0.79
CA ARG A 81 4.58 -18.60 -0.40
C ARG A 81 6.03 -18.17 -0.22
N ILE A 82 6.37 -17.54 0.92
CA ILE A 82 7.75 -17.15 1.21
C ILE A 82 8.66 -18.38 1.22
N LYS A 83 8.26 -19.43 1.94
CA LYS A 83 9.02 -20.68 2.02
C LYS A 83 9.29 -21.30 0.65
N THR A 84 8.27 -21.35 -0.22
CA THR A 84 8.40 -21.89 -1.58
C THR A 84 9.37 -21.06 -2.42
N LEU A 85 9.26 -19.73 -2.39
CA LEU A 85 10.14 -18.84 -3.18
C LEU A 85 11.59 -18.90 -2.73
N LEU A 86 11.84 -19.09 -1.43
CA LEU A 86 13.19 -19.18 -0.87
C LEU A 86 13.81 -20.58 -0.96
N GLN A 87 13.06 -21.57 -1.45
CA GLN A 87 13.55 -22.94 -1.49
C GLN A 87 14.74 -23.10 -2.43
N GLY A 88 15.86 -23.60 -1.90
CA GLY A 88 17.09 -23.82 -2.69
C GLY A 88 18.00 -22.59 -2.81
N HIS A 89 17.64 -21.47 -2.17
CA HIS A 89 18.46 -20.26 -2.09
C HIS A 89 19.10 -20.15 -0.71
N GLN A 90 20.38 -19.72 -0.68
CA GLN A 90 21.07 -19.44 0.57
C GLN A 90 20.92 -17.96 0.97
N LEU A 91 20.85 -17.09 -0.04
CA LEU A 91 20.71 -15.65 0.15
C LEU A 91 19.46 -15.11 -0.54
N THR A 92 18.75 -14.17 0.09
CA THR A 92 17.58 -13.52 -0.54
C THR A 92 17.96 -12.68 -1.77
N SER A 93 19.22 -12.26 -1.86
CA SER A 93 19.77 -11.58 -3.04
C SER A 93 20.00 -12.50 -4.24
N GLU A 94 19.85 -13.81 -4.10
CA GLU A 94 19.90 -14.77 -5.23
C GLU A 94 18.57 -14.85 -5.96
N LEU A 95 17.47 -14.42 -5.32
CA LEU A 95 16.16 -14.43 -5.93
C LEU A 95 16.11 -13.54 -7.18
N PRO A 96 15.33 -13.92 -8.20
CA PRO A 96 14.92 -13.01 -9.25
C PRO A 96 14.21 -11.76 -8.68
N PRO A 97 14.31 -10.59 -9.35
CA PRO A 97 13.63 -9.36 -8.94
C PRO A 97 12.15 -9.53 -8.57
N GLU A 98 11.40 -10.26 -9.41
CA GLU A 98 9.98 -10.55 -9.23
C GLU A 98 9.68 -11.37 -7.97
N ASP A 99 10.59 -12.28 -7.62
CA ASP A 99 10.46 -13.14 -6.45
C ASP A 99 10.81 -12.37 -5.17
N ARG A 100 11.78 -11.46 -5.22
CA ARG A 100 12.08 -10.53 -4.10
C ARG A 100 10.85 -9.70 -3.74
N ILE A 101 10.16 -9.16 -4.74
CA ILE A 101 8.91 -8.42 -4.54
C ILE A 101 7.83 -9.33 -3.94
N SER A 102 7.71 -10.55 -4.46
CA SER A 102 6.73 -11.50 -3.96
C SER A 102 6.96 -11.88 -2.50
N VAL A 103 8.22 -12.11 -2.10
CA VAL A 103 8.61 -12.35 -0.71
C VAL A 103 8.34 -11.13 0.15
N TYR A 104 8.73 -9.93 -0.30
CA TYR A 104 8.48 -8.68 0.41
C TYR A 104 6.98 -8.46 0.67
N ASN A 105 6.16 -8.55 -0.37
CA ASN A 105 4.71 -8.34 -0.27
C ASN A 105 4.04 -9.37 0.65
N ALA A 106 4.47 -10.63 0.60
CA ALA A 106 3.97 -11.66 1.51
C ALA A 106 4.36 -11.35 2.97
N GLN A 107 5.59 -10.89 3.22
CA GLN A 107 6.02 -10.47 4.55
C GLN A 107 5.25 -9.26 5.06
N GLN A 108 4.98 -8.26 4.20
CA GLN A 108 4.15 -7.10 4.55
C GLN A 108 2.72 -7.53 4.90
N LEU A 109 2.13 -8.47 4.16
CA LEU A 109 0.83 -9.04 4.49
C LEU A 109 0.85 -9.71 5.87
N MET A 110 1.87 -10.52 6.17
CA MET A 110 2.00 -11.16 7.48
C MET A 110 2.07 -10.13 8.61
N GLN A 111 2.89 -9.09 8.44
CA GLN A 111 3.01 -8.01 9.43
C GLN A 111 1.70 -7.24 9.61
N ALA A 112 0.99 -6.94 8.52
CA ALA A 112 -0.29 -6.24 8.57
C ALA A 112 -1.37 -7.04 9.32
N ILE A 113 -1.44 -8.36 9.10
CA ILE A 113 -2.35 -9.27 9.82
C ILE A 113 -1.97 -9.31 11.31
N ILE A 114 -0.69 -9.54 11.62
CA ILE A 114 -0.21 -9.65 13.01
C ILE A 114 -0.45 -8.35 13.79
N ARG A 115 -0.23 -7.20 13.15
CA ARG A 115 -0.45 -5.87 13.77
C ARG A 115 -1.90 -5.40 13.73
N ARG A 116 -2.80 -6.13 13.04
CA ARG A 116 -4.19 -5.74 12.79
C ARG A 116 -4.32 -4.37 12.11
N GLN A 117 -3.41 -4.08 11.19
CA GLN A 117 -3.34 -2.82 10.43
C GLN A 117 -3.30 -3.10 8.92
N PRO A 118 -4.40 -3.60 8.33
CA PRO A 118 -4.41 -3.99 6.91
C PRO A 118 -4.19 -2.81 5.96
N TYR A 119 -4.55 -1.59 6.36
CA TYR A 119 -4.41 -0.39 5.52
C TYR A 119 -2.98 0.17 5.47
N GLU A 120 -2.15 -0.16 6.45
CA GLU A 120 -0.73 0.24 6.49
C GLU A 120 0.16 -0.69 5.64
N GLN A 121 -0.42 -1.76 5.09
CA GLN A 121 0.31 -2.68 4.23
C GLN A 121 0.83 -1.95 2.99
N GLN A 122 2.15 -1.94 2.82
CA GLN A 122 2.78 -1.53 1.58
C GLN A 122 2.79 -2.70 0.60
N ILE A 123 2.46 -2.41 -0.66
CA ILE A 123 2.57 -3.36 -1.76
C ILE A 123 3.44 -2.76 -2.84
N CYS A 124 4.46 -3.51 -3.23
CA CYS A 124 5.35 -3.14 -4.31
C CYS A 124 4.98 -3.87 -5.60
N ALA A 125 5.13 -3.19 -6.73
CA ALA A 125 5.05 -3.74 -8.07
C ALA A 125 6.29 -3.36 -8.88
N ALA A 126 6.74 -4.26 -9.74
CA ALA A 126 7.77 -3.93 -10.73
C ALA A 126 7.12 -3.20 -11.91
N TYR A 127 7.79 -2.17 -12.40
CA TYR A 127 7.44 -1.50 -13.64
C TYR A 127 8.69 -1.25 -14.48
N THR A 128 8.52 -1.39 -15.80
CA THR A 128 9.56 -1.07 -16.78
C THR A 128 9.19 0.23 -17.44
N GLN A 129 10.03 1.25 -17.26
CA GLN A 129 9.84 2.52 -17.95
C GLN A 129 10.14 2.33 -19.45
N VAL A 130 9.21 2.75 -20.31
CA VAL A 130 9.34 2.65 -21.77
C VAL A 130 10.66 3.30 -22.22
N GLY A 131 11.43 2.58 -23.03
CA GLY A 131 12.75 3.02 -23.51
C GLY A 131 13.91 2.67 -22.56
N THR A 132 13.66 2.02 -21.43
CA THR A 132 14.71 1.53 -20.51
C THR A 132 14.60 0.02 -20.32
N ARG A 133 15.75 -0.65 -20.08
CA ARG A 133 15.80 -2.07 -19.66
C ARG A 133 15.88 -2.23 -18.13
N ILE A 134 15.77 -1.13 -17.39
CA ILE A 134 15.93 -1.12 -15.94
C ILE A 134 14.54 -1.28 -15.32
N SER A 135 14.35 -2.36 -14.57
CA SER A 135 13.15 -2.53 -13.75
C SER A 135 13.24 -1.59 -12.56
N LYS A 136 12.18 -0.84 -12.30
CA LYS A 136 12.01 -0.03 -11.11
C LYS A 136 10.89 -0.62 -10.26
N TYR A 137 10.91 -0.33 -8.96
CA TYR A 137 9.87 -0.75 -8.04
C TYR A 137 9.06 0.47 -7.60
N GLU A 138 7.74 0.34 -7.66
CA GLU A 138 6.82 1.32 -7.09
C GLU A 138 6.09 0.63 -5.94
N CYS A 139 6.24 1.17 -4.74
CA CYS A 139 5.55 0.72 -3.55
C CYS A 139 4.49 1.74 -3.16
N GLU A 140 3.26 1.28 -2.98
CA GLU A 140 2.12 2.09 -2.54
C GLU A 140 1.41 1.41 -1.37
N SER A 141 0.63 2.17 -0.58
CA SER A 141 -0.24 1.56 0.43
C SER A 141 -1.38 0.77 -0.25
N TRP A 142 -1.89 -0.24 0.43
CA TRP A 142 -3.06 -0.98 -0.01
C TRP A 142 -4.27 -0.07 -0.27
N GLU A 143 -4.45 0.93 0.59
CA GLU A 143 -5.50 1.93 0.44
C GLU A 143 -5.37 2.70 -0.88
N ASN A 144 -4.18 3.24 -1.18
CA ASN A 144 -3.93 3.97 -2.42
C ASN A 144 -4.14 3.07 -3.64
N ARG A 145 -3.71 1.81 -3.56
CA ARG A 145 -3.92 0.82 -4.62
C ARG A 145 -5.40 0.60 -4.92
N GLU A 146 -6.19 0.39 -3.88
CA GLU A 146 -7.62 0.13 -4.00
C GLU A 146 -8.37 1.40 -4.46
N GLN A 147 -7.99 2.58 -3.98
CA GLN A 147 -8.52 3.85 -4.46
C GLN A 147 -8.20 4.07 -5.94
N ARG A 148 -6.96 3.82 -6.37
CA ARG A 148 -6.54 3.91 -7.77
C ARG A 148 -7.33 2.95 -8.66
N LYS A 149 -7.55 1.71 -8.20
CA LYS A 149 -8.38 0.72 -8.90
C LYS A 149 -9.83 1.20 -9.05
N ARG A 150 -10.45 1.71 -7.98
CA ARG A 150 -11.82 2.27 -8.01
C ARG A 150 -11.93 3.48 -8.93
N ASN A 151 -10.98 4.39 -8.87
CA ASN A 151 -10.93 5.56 -9.75
C ASN A 151 -10.79 5.15 -11.22
N GLY A 152 -9.98 4.12 -11.50
CA GLY A 152 -9.85 3.53 -12.83
C GLY A 152 -11.17 2.95 -13.34
N GLN A 153 -11.85 2.13 -12.53
CA GLN A 153 -13.15 1.56 -12.86
C GLN A 153 -14.21 2.65 -13.11
N GLU A 154 -14.24 3.68 -12.26
CA GLU A 154 -15.15 4.82 -12.41
C GLU A 154 -14.88 5.59 -13.70
N THR A 155 -13.60 5.82 -14.02
CA THR A 155 -13.20 6.52 -15.24
C THR A 155 -13.62 5.72 -16.48
N THR A 156 -13.32 4.41 -16.49
CA THR A 156 -13.75 3.52 -17.58
C THR A 156 -15.26 3.50 -17.74
N ARG A 157 -16.01 3.44 -16.62
CA ARG A 157 -17.48 3.51 -16.65
C ARG A 157 -17.97 4.81 -17.28
N ARG A 158 -17.44 5.97 -16.87
CA ARG A 158 -17.82 7.27 -17.43
C ARG A 158 -17.49 7.39 -18.92
N LEU A 159 -16.34 6.85 -19.35
CA LEU A 159 -15.95 6.87 -20.76
C LEU A 159 -16.87 5.99 -21.61
N HIS A 160 -17.34 4.87 -21.06
CA HIS A 160 -18.37 4.03 -21.69
C HIS A 160 -19.71 4.79 -21.78
N GLU A 161 -20.19 5.37 -20.68
CA GLU A 161 -21.44 6.15 -20.64
C GLU A 161 -21.44 7.33 -21.62
N ASN A 162 -20.29 7.98 -21.81
CA ASN A 162 -20.11 9.09 -22.74
C ASN A 162 -19.84 8.66 -24.20
N GLY A 163 -19.85 7.35 -24.51
CA GLY A 163 -19.60 6.83 -25.86
C GLY A 163 -18.18 7.03 -26.38
N LEU A 164 -17.22 7.34 -25.50
CA LEU A 164 -15.81 7.59 -25.85
C LEU A 164 -14.97 6.31 -25.92
N ILE A 165 -15.47 5.22 -25.34
CA ILE A 165 -14.90 3.88 -25.47
C ILE A 165 -16.04 2.97 -25.90
N CYS A 166 -15.89 2.29 -27.04
CA CYS A 166 -16.86 1.30 -27.47
C CYS A 166 -16.75 0.06 -26.56
N PRO A 167 -17.88 -0.55 -26.14
CA PRO A 167 -17.85 -1.81 -25.40
C PRO A 167 -17.18 -2.89 -26.25
N ASP A 168 -16.45 -3.80 -25.60
CA ASP A 168 -15.75 -4.91 -26.27
C ASP A 168 -16.64 -5.72 -27.22
N SER A 169 -17.96 -5.75 -26.97
CA SER A 169 -18.95 -6.41 -27.84
C SER A 169 -19.24 -5.68 -29.16
N LEU A 170 -18.91 -4.38 -29.28
CA LEU A 170 -19.11 -3.56 -30.48
C LEU A 170 -17.79 -3.24 -31.21
N CYS A 171 -16.63 -3.47 -30.58
CA CYS A 171 -15.30 -3.20 -31.15
C CYS A 171 -14.72 -4.31 -32.04
N GLN A 172 -15.29 -5.51 -32.09
CA GLN A 172 -14.71 -6.65 -32.84
C GLN A 172 -15.08 -6.70 -34.34
N GLY A 173 -15.62 -5.62 -34.93
CA GLY A 173 -15.97 -5.57 -36.34
C GLY A 173 -15.18 -4.50 -37.09
N GLY A 174 -14.04 -4.86 -37.68
CA GLY A 174 -13.24 -4.02 -38.55
C GLY A 174 -12.09 -4.78 -39.19
#